data_AF-A0A821INV7-F1
#
_entry.id   AF-A0A821INV7-F1
#
_cell.length_a   1.000
_cell.length_b   1.000
_cell.length_c   1.000
_cell.angle_alpha   90.00
_cell.angle_beta   90.00
_cell.angle_gamma   90.00
#
_symmetry.space_group_name_H-M   'P 1'
#
loop_
_entity.id
_entity.type
_entity.pdbx_description
1 polymer ?
#
loop_
_entity_poly.entity_id
_entity_poly.type
_entity_poly.pdbx_seq_one_letter_code
_entity_poly.pdbx_strand_id
1 'polypeptide(L)' 'NYFRNKYTGSSSTYTVTDLYRNTEYKFRLSAHNQEGQSNYSQIATYRTLPDRPDPPAKP' A
#
# COMPACT_ATOMS: atom_id res chain seq x y z
N ASN A 1 1.07 -16.63 3.01
CA ASN A 1 0.26 -15.69 2.19
C ASN A 1 0.51 -14.26 2.63
N TYR A 2 1.31 -13.50 1.89
CA TYR A 2 1.91 -12.22 2.32
C TYR A 2 1.14 -10.95 1.87
N PHE A 3 0.05 -11.06 1.10
CA PHE A 3 -0.74 -9.91 0.62
C PHE A 3 -2.19 -9.99 1.10
N ARG A 4 -2.78 -8.85 1.44
CA ARG A 4 -4.20 -8.72 1.80
C ARG A 4 -4.92 -7.86 0.75
N ASN A 5 -6.14 -8.25 0.37
CA ASN A 5 -6.96 -7.42 -0.51
C ASN A 5 -7.43 -6.17 0.27
N LYS A 6 -7.16 -4.98 -0.28
CA LYS A 6 -7.58 -3.69 0.27
C LYS A 6 -8.63 -2.97 -0.57
N TYR A 7 -8.75 -3.31 -1.86
CA TYR A 7 -9.68 -2.64 -2.77
C TYR A 7 -10.16 -3.60 -3.85
N THR A 8 -11.46 -3.56 -4.12
CA THR A 8 -12.08 -4.22 -5.26
C THR A 8 -13.18 -3.30 -5.77
N GLY A 9 -13.08 -2.89 -7.03
CA GLY A 9 -14.01 -1.96 -7.66
C GLY A 9 -13.55 -1.57 -9.05
N SER A 10 -14.30 -0.69 -9.69
CA SER A 10 -14.09 -0.27 -11.09
C SER A 10 -13.25 1.00 -11.24
N SER A 11 -12.88 1.67 -10.14
CA SER A 11 -12.03 2.85 -10.20
C SER A 11 -10.60 2.45 -10.57
N SER A 12 -10.00 3.21 -11.49
CA SER A 12 -8.58 3.06 -11.83
C SER A 12 -7.65 3.56 -10.72
N THR A 13 -8.18 4.23 -9.69
CA THR A 13 -7.42 4.77 -8.56
C THR A 13 -8.09 4.45 -7.22
N TYR A 14 -7.27 4.24 -6.20
CA TYR A 14 -7.72 4.05 -4.82
C TYR A 14 -6.64 4.54 -3.84
N THR A 15 -7.06 5.21 -2.77
CA THR A 15 -6.19 5.66 -1.68
C THR A 15 -6.26 4.68 -0.52
N VAL A 16 -5.15 4.02 -0.22
CA VAL A 16 -5.05 3.14 0.96
C VAL A 16 -4.82 4.00 2.20
N THR A 17 -5.73 3.92 3.16
CA THR A 17 -5.66 4.64 4.45
C THR A 17 -5.24 3.72 5.59
N ASP A 18 -5.13 4.28 6.80
CA ASP A 18 -4.89 3.54 8.06
C ASP A 18 -3.59 2.73 8.04
N LEU A 19 -2.56 3.33 7.42
CA LEU A 19 -1.20 2.80 7.39
C LEU A 19 -0.41 3.27 8.61
N TYR A 20 0.39 2.38 9.17
CA TYR A 20 1.33 2.71 10.24
C TYR A 20 2.47 3.55 9.70
N ARG A 21 2.92 4.52 10.50
CA ARG A 21 4.09 5.36 10.20
C ARG A 21 5.36 4.52 10.16
N ASN A 22 6.38 5.05 9.49
CA ASN A 22 7.69 4.42 9.32
C ASN A 22 7.65 2.93 8.88
N THR A 23 6.62 2.51 8.16
CA THR A 23 6.40 1.10 7.81
C THR A 23 6.51 0.91 6.30
N GLU A 24 7.21 -0.14 5.88
CA GLU A 24 7.28 -0.55 4.47
C GLU A 24 6.02 -1.32 4.08
N TYR A 25 5.40 -0.91 2.98
CA TYR A 25 4.24 -1.56 2.37
C TYR A 25 4.55 -1.99 0.94
N LYS A 26 4.00 -3.14 0.57
CA LYS A 26 4.12 -3.74 -0.76
C LYS A 26 2.75 -3.83 -1.40
N PHE A 27 2.64 -3.36 -2.63
CA PHE A 27 1.39 -3.30 -3.38
C PHE A 27 1.53 -4.05 -4.70
N ARG A 28 0.45 -4.70 -5.11
CA ARG A 28 0.30 -5.30 -6.44
C ARG A 28 -1.17 -5.23 -6.82
N LEU A 29 -1.45 -5.17 -8.13
CA LEU A 29 -2.81 -5.06 -8.66
C LEU A 29 -3.10 -6.23 -9.60
N SER A 30 -4.37 -6.55 -9.77
CA SER A 30 -4.87 -7.46 -10.81
C SER A 30 -6.15 -6.89 -11.40
N ALA A 31 -6.32 -7.00 -12.71
CA ALA A 31 -7.55 -6.61 -13.38
C ALA A 31 -8.53 -7.79 -13.40
N HIS A 32 -9.84 -7.50 -13.44
CA HIS A 32 -10.88 -8.51 -13.58
C HIS A 32 -11.83 -8.14 -14.72
N ASN A 33 -12.16 -9.10 -15.58
CA ASN A 33 -13.17 -8.97 -16.64
C ASN A 33 -14.10 -10.20 -16.63
N GLN A 34 -14.92 -10.38 -17.67
CA GLN A 34 -15.84 -11.54 -17.77
C GLN A 34 -15.10 -12.89 -17.84
N GLU A 35 -13.87 -12.91 -18.35
CA GLU A 35 -13.01 -14.10 -18.44
C GLU A 35 -12.28 -14.40 -17.12
N GLY A 36 -12.32 -13.49 -16.15
CA GLY A 36 -11.77 -13.66 -14.82
C GLY A 36 -10.66 -12.67 -14.46
N GLN A 37 -9.76 -13.10 -13.57
CA GLN A 37 -8.68 -12.28 -13.02
C GLN A 37 -7.38 -12.42 -13.82
N SER A 38 -6.71 -11.30 -14.10
CA SER A 38 -5.36 -11.30 -14.67
C SER A 38 -4.31 -11.82 -13.67
N ASN A 39 -3.10 -12.08 -14.18
CA ASN A 39 -1.92 -12.12 -13.34
C ASN A 39 -1.74 -10.81 -12.56
N TYR A 40 -1.07 -10.89 -11.40
CA TYR A 40 -0.71 -9.70 -10.65
C TYR A 40 0.37 -8.88 -11.38
N SER A 41 0.33 -7.56 -11.19
CA SER A 41 1.43 -6.66 -11.58
C SER A 41 2.73 -6.99 -10.84
N GLN A 42 3.83 -6.36 -11.26
CA GLN A 42 5.03 -6.26 -10.43
C GLN A 42 4.71 -5.61 -9.06
N ILE A 43 5.51 -5.94 -8.05
CA ILE A 43 5.35 -5.41 -6.70
C ILE A 43 5.94 -4.00 -6.65
N ALA A 44 5.12 -3.03 -6.25
CA ALA A 44 5.58 -1.70 -5.89
C ALA A 44 5.79 -1.61 -4.37
N THR A 45 6.92 -1.05 -3.95
CA THR A 45 7.31 -0.95 -2.53
C THR A 45 7.44 0.51 -2.13
N TYR A 46 6.77 0.90 -1.05
CA TYR A 46 6.81 2.26 -0.52
C TYR A 46 6.93 2.24 1.00
N ARG A 47 7.55 3.27 1.58
CA ARG A 47 7.61 3.45 3.03
C ARG A 47 6.87 4.72 3.42
N THR A 48 5.97 4.63 4.39
CA THR A 48 5.33 5.81 4.97
C THR A 48 6.35 6.64 5.73
N LEU A 49 6.12 7.94 5.85
CA LEU A 49 6.99 8.84 6.60
C LEU A 49 7.09 8.44 8.08
N PRO A 50 8.24 8.72 8.74
CA PRO A 50 8.37 8.58 10.19
C PRO A 50 7.54 9.63 10.93
N ASP A 51 7.42 9.44 12.24
CA ASP A 51 6.96 10.48 13.14
C ASP A 51 7.87 11.71 13.11
N ARG A 52 7.32 12.86 13.52
CA ARG A 52 8.14 14.04 13.78
C ARG A 52 9.19 13.66 14.84
N PRO A 53 10.48 13.99 14.64
CA PRO A 53 11.48 13.72 15.67
C PRO A 53 11.12 14.47 16.96
N ASP A 54 11.45 13.86 18.09
CA ASP A 54 11.37 14.53 19.38
C ASP A 54 12.24 15.80 19.39
N PRO A 55 11.89 16.80 20.22
CA PRO A 55 12.77 17.93 20.44
C PRO A 55 14.18 17.46 20.85
N PRO A 56 15.25 18.17 20.45
CA PRO A 56 16.58 17.84 20.92
C PRO A 56 16.62 17.87 22.46
N ALA A 57 17.44 17.00 23.05
CA ALA A 57 17.68 17.03 24.49
C ALA A 57 18.22 18.40 24.92
N LYS A 58 17.93 18.81 26.16
CA LYS A 58 18.54 20.02 26.74
C LYS A 58 20.08 19.84 26.75
N PRO A 59 20.85 20.91 26.50
CA PRO A 59 22.31 20.87 26.57
C PRO A 59 22.82 20.39 27.93
#